data_AF-A0A9K3LGJ9-F1
#
_entry.id   AF-A0A9K3LGJ9-F1
#
_cell.length_a   1.000
_cell.length_b   1.000
_cell.length_c   1.000
_cell.angle_alpha   90.00
_cell.angle_beta   90.00
_cell.angle_gamma   90.00
#
_symmetry.space_group_name_H-M   'P 1'
#
loop_
_entity.id
_entity.type
_entity.pdbx_description
1 polymer ?
#
loop_
_entity_poly.entity_id
_entity_poly.type
_entity_poly.pdbx_seq_one_letter_code
_entity_poly.pdbx_strand_id
1 'polypeptide(L)'
;MSSPSSTVEKKSMMEKLLTPGWKPKPATFPELCECIVWIRFVIAVCYGVYIGLEEKSRGGVNLMVALNLVTFVPVFYATTYLGASQEEFGANLIFGGVMEGLALTTLIWVYMYTASHPEDEAAFSLVFGKLMNASFTSMEAGGESATAASEF
;
A
#
# COMPACT_ATOMS: atom_id res chain seq x y z
N MET A 1 11.74 30.28 44.22
CA MET A 1 11.92 29.01 43.49
C MET A 1 11.40 29.22 42.08
N SER A 2 12.31 29.58 41.17
CA SER A 2 12.02 29.88 39.77
C SER A 2 12.15 28.59 38.96
N SER A 3 11.02 28.08 38.46
CA SER A 3 10.98 26.91 37.57
C SER A 3 11.75 27.24 36.28
N PRO A 4 12.71 26.39 35.85
CA PRO A 4 13.41 26.60 34.60
C PRO A 4 12.44 26.48 33.43
N SER A 5 12.24 27.59 32.71
CA SER A 5 11.53 27.65 31.43
C SER A 5 12.34 26.92 30.37
N SER A 6 12.05 25.65 30.11
CA SER A 6 12.59 24.94 28.96
C SER A 6 11.93 25.48 27.69
N THR A 7 12.62 26.38 27.00
CA THR A 7 12.33 26.69 25.59
C THR A 7 12.67 25.44 24.78
N VAL A 8 11.67 24.58 24.59
CA VAL A 8 11.76 23.42 23.70
C VAL A 8 11.95 23.95 22.28
N GLU A 9 13.19 23.93 21.78
CA GLU A 9 13.48 24.20 20.38
C GLU A 9 12.65 23.25 19.51
N LYS A 10 11.66 23.79 18.81
CA LYS A 10 10.89 23.08 17.79
C LYS A 10 11.78 22.90 16.55
N LYS A 11 12.75 21.99 16.62
CA LYS A 11 13.41 21.48 15.40
C LYS A 11 12.36 20.87 14.49
N SER A 12 12.47 21.15 13.19
CA SER A 12 11.53 20.64 12.20
C SER A 12 11.52 19.11 12.23
N MET A 13 10.35 18.50 12.04
CA MET A 13 10.18 17.05 12.00
C MET A 13 11.15 16.38 11.00
N MET A 14 11.38 17.05 9.86
CA MET A 14 12.33 16.63 8.83
C MET A 14 13.78 16.63 9.32
N GLU A 15 14.20 17.64 10.10
CA GLU A 15 15.56 17.70 10.63
C GLU A 15 15.82 16.58 11.63
N LYS A 16 14.82 16.25 12.46
CA LYS A 16 14.89 15.13 13.40
C LYS A 16 15.02 13.79 12.67
N LEU A 17 14.29 13.62 11.57
CA LEU A 17 14.39 12.42 10.73
C LEU A 17 15.74 12.30 10.02
N LEU A 18 16.36 13.42 9.66
CA LEU A 18 17.64 13.38 8.93
C LEU A 18 18.86 13.29 9.86
N THR A 19 18.70 13.53 11.17
CA THR A 19 19.80 13.48 12.14
C THR A 19 20.18 12.04 12.47
N PRO A 20 21.37 11.56 12.07
CA PRO A 20 21.81 10.19 12.33
C PRO A 20 22.05 9.96 13.83
N GLY A 21 21.68 8.78 14.34
CA GLY A 21 22.12 8.30 15.66
C GLY A 21 21.56 9.04 16.88
N TRP A 22 20.54 9.89 16.73
CA TRP A 22 19.88 10.60 17.84
C TRP A 22 19.19 9.64 18.84
N LYS A 23 18.79 8.43 18.41
CA LYS A 23 18.04 7.41 19.19
C LYS A 23 16.67 7.92 19.69
N PRO A 24 15.67 8.06 18.79
CA PRO A 24 14.37 8.61 19.15
C PRO A 24 13.66 7.68 20.14
N LYS A 25 12.85 8.28 21.00
CA LYS A 25 11.99 7.57 21.97
C LYS A 25 10.55 8.02 21.78
N PRO A 26 9.54 7.21 22.14
CA PRO A 26 8.14 7.61 22.05
C PRO A 26 7.83 8.94 22.77
N ALA A 27 8.53 9.23 23.87
CA ALA A 27 8.37 10.49 24.61
C ALA A 27 9.00 11.71 23.91
N THR A 28 10.01 11.53 23.07
CA THR A 28 10.74 12.63 22.41
C THR A 28 10.34 12.83 20.95
N PHE A 29 9.82 11.78 20.31
CA PHE A 29 9.35 11.80 18.94
C PHE A 29 8.21 10.79 18.71
N PRO A 30 7.00 11.06 19.24
CA PRO A 30 5.84 10.18 19.08
C PRO A 30 5.39 10.02 17.61
N GLU A 31 5.70 11.00 16.76
CA GLU A 31 5.33 11.02 15.34
C GLU A 31 6.23 10.14 14.46
N LEU A 32 7.26 9.49 15.02
CA LEU A 32 8.17 8.63 14.26
C LEU A 32 7.41 7.54 13.49
N CYS A 33 6.44 6.88 14.12
CA CYS A 33 5.65 5.82 13.47
C CYS A 33 4.90 6.35 12.24
N GLU A 34 4.32 7.55 12.33
CA GLU A 34 3.64 8.20 11.21
C GLU A 34 4.63 8.55 10.09
N CYS A 35 5.81 9.06 10.43
CA CYS A 35 6.87 9.35 9.45
C CYS A 35 7.32 8.08 8.70
N ILE A 36 7.42 6.95 9.40
CA ILE A 36 7.77 5.66 8.79
C ILE A 36 6.66 5.19 7.83
N VAL A 37 5.38 5.43 8.14
CA VAL A 37 4.26 5.17 7.21
C VAL A 37 4.40 6.03 5.94
N TRP A 38 4.76 7.30 6.07
CA TRP A 38 5.01 8.14 4.89
C TRP A 38 6.18 7.64 4.04
N ILE A 39 7.26 7.19 4.66
CA ILE A 39 8.39 6.56 3.95
C ILE A 39 7.92 5.29 3.21
N ARG A 40 7.06 4.48 3.83
CA ARG A 40 6.43 3.31 3.19
C ARG A 40 5.67 3.71 1.93
N PHE A 41 4.88 4.79 1.98
CA PHE A 41 4.14 5.28 0.81
C PHE A 41 5.04 5.78 -0.31
N VAL A 42 6.13 6.48 0.02
CA VAL A 42 7.12 6.89 -0.99
C VAL A 42 7.72 5.68 -1.69
N ILE A 43 8.14 4.66 -0.93
CA ILE A 43 8.66 3.40 -1.48
C ILE A 43 7.60 2.69 -2.33
N ALA A 44 6.37 2.62 -1.85
CA ALA A 44 5.25 2.00 -2.55
C ALA A 44 4.98 2.66 -3.90
N VAL A 45 5.00 3.99 -3.97
CA VAL A 45 4.83 4.75 -5.22
C VAL A 45 5.99 4.48 -6.18
N CYS A 46 7.23 4.65 -5.72
CA CYS A 46 8.41 4.45 -6.56
C CYS A 46 8.48 3.01 -7.10
N TYR A 47 8.23 2.03 -6.23
CA TYR A 47 8.29 0.62 -6.62
C TYR A 47 7.09 0.22 -7.49
N GLY A 48 5.89 0.74 -7.21
CA GLY A 48 4.69 0.52 -8.03
C GLY A 48 4.87 1.02 -9.46
N VAL A 49 5.45 2.21 -9.64
CA VAL A 49 5.80 2.74 -10.97
C VAL A 49 6.84 1.85 -11.64
N TYR A 50 7.90 1.45 -10.93
CA TYR A 50 8.93 0.56 -11.46
C TYR A 50 8.36 -0.75 -12.00
N ILE A 51 7.53 -1.45 -11.20
CA ILE A 51 6.94 -2.73 -11.62
C ILE A 51 5.86 -2.56 -12.70
N GLY A 52 5.21 -1.39 -12.78
CA GLY A 52 4.26 -1.05 -13.84
C GLY A 52 4.91 -0.85 -15.21
N LEU A 53 6.17 -0.42 -15.23
CA LEU A 53 6.96 -0.23 -16.45
C LEU A 53 7.78 -1.48 -16.83
N GLU A 54 7.88 -2.47 -15.94
CA GLU A 54 8.67 -3.69 -16.17
C GLU A 54 7.91 -4.69 -17.06
N GLU A 55 8.45 -4.96 -18.25
CA GLU A 55 7.81 -5.86 -19.20
C GLU A 55 8.13 -7.34 -18.96
N LYS A 56 9.31 -7.66 -18.41
CA LYS A 56 9.85 -9.04 -18.42
C LYS A 56 9.34 -9.91 -17.28
N SER A 57 9.21 -9.33 -16.09
CA SER A 57 8.85 -10.04 -14.87
C SER A 57 7.45 -9.61 -14.43
N ARG A 58 6.42 -10.09 -15.13
CA ARG A 58 5.02 -9.79 -14.78
C ARG A 58 4.48 -10.87 -13.85
N GLY A 59 4.13 -10.52 -12.61
CA GLY A 59 3.43 -11.44 -11.71
C GLY A 59 3.69 -11.27 -10.21
N GLY A 60 3.23 -12.25 -9.44
CA GLY A 60 3.22 -12.22 -7.97
C GLY A 60 4.59 -12.12 -7.30
N VAL A 61 5.67 -12.48 -8.01
CA VAL A 61 7.04 -12.34 -7.49
C VAL A 61 7.37 -10.87 -7.20
N ASN A 62 6.96 -9.95 -8.08
CA ASN A 62 7.20 -8.52 -7.88
C ASN A 62 6.44 -7.98 -6.66
N LEU A 63 5.23 -8.48 -6.40
CA LEU A 63 4.48 -8.13 -5.19
C LEU A 63 5.15 -8.65 -3.92
N MET A 64 5.76 -9.84 -3.96
CA MET A 64 6.54 -10.35 -2.81
C MET A 64 7.78 -9.50 -2.55
N VAL A 65 8.45 -9.01 -3.60
CA VAL A 65 9.55 -8.06 -3.45
C VAL A 65 9.05 -6.71 -2.92
N ALA A 66 7.91 -6.21 -3.41
CA ALA A 66 7.27 -5.00 -2.89
C ALA A 66 7.00 -5.11 -1.39
N LEU A 67 6.42 -6.22 -0.94
CA LEU A 67 6.16 -6.49 0.46
C LEU A 67 7.45 -6.42 1.29
N ASN A 68 8.52 -7.04 0.82
CA ASN A 68 9.81 -6.98 1.50
C ASN A 68 10.36 -5.55 1.57
N LEU A 69 10.30 -4.78 0.47
CA LEU A 69 10.80 -3.40 0.44
C LEU A 69 10.00 -2.47 1.35
N VAL A 70 8.67 -2.52 1.27
CA VAL A 70 7.77 -1.69 2.10
C VAL A 70 7.88 -2.07 3.58
N THR A 71 8.11 -3.34 3.90
CA THR A 71 8.23 -3.79 5.29
C THR A 71 9.61 -3.46 5.86
N PHE A 72 10.68 -3.90 5.20
CA PHE A 72 12.01 -3.95 5.82
C PHE A 72 12.84 -2.69 5.62
N VAL A 73 12.72 -1.99 4.49
CA VAL A 73 13.55 -0.78 4.25
C VAL A 73 13.25 0.33 5.27
N PRO A 74 11.98 0.69 5.56
CA PRO A 74 11.68 1.70 6.57
C PRO A 74 12.06 1.27 7.98
N VAL A 75 11.91 -0.01 8.31
CA VAL A 75 12.33 -0.55 9.61
C VAL A 75 13.85 -0.48 9.75
N PHE A 76 14.59 -0.89 8.71
CA PHE A 76 16.05 -0.81 8.68
C PHE A 76 16.54 0.64 8.81
N TYR A 77 15.84 1.58 8.16
CA TYR A 77 16.09 3.00 8.35
C TYR A 77 15.89 3.44 9.82
N ALA A 78 14.76 3.08 10.43
CA ALA A 78 14.48 3.44 11.82
C ALA A 78 15.49 2.83 12.80
N THR A 79 15.84 1.55 12.65
CA THR A 79 16.71 0.86 13.61
C THR A 79 18.18 1.19 13.40
N THR A 80 18.66 1.17 12.15
CA THR A 80 20.09 1.31 11.84
C THR A 80 20.51 2.77 11.74
N TYR A 81 19.72 3.63 11.07
CA TYR A 81 20.08 5.02 10.83
C TYR A 81 19.70 5.92 12.01
N LEU A 82 18.46 5.81 12.49
CA LEU A 82 17.99 6.63 13.62
C LEU A 82 18.37 6.05 14.99
N GLY A 83 18.63 4.74 15.08
CA GLY A 83 18.87 4.06 16.35
C GLY A 83 17.60 3.91 17.19
N ALA A 84 16.42 3.87 16.56
CA ALA A 84 15.15 3.66 17.26
C ALA A 84 15.07 2.22 17.79
N SER A 85 14.67 2.07 19.06
CA SER A 85 14.46 0.74 19.65
C SER A 85 13.09 0.19 19.25
N GLN A 86 13.05 -1.01 18.67
CA GLN A 86 11.79 -1.69 18.36
C GLN A 86 10.99 -2.02 19.63
N GLU A 87 11.68 -2.26 20.75
CA GLU A 87 11.03 -2.53 22.04
C GLU A 87 10.25 -1.32 22.57
N GLU A 88 10.75 -0.10 22.30
CA GLU A 88 10.11 1.13 22.78
C GLU A 88 8.90 1.53 21.93
N PHE A 89 8.96 1.37 20.60
CA PHE A 89 7.87 1.75 19.69
C PHE A 89 6.88 0.61 19.38
N GLY A 90 7.24 -0.62 19.72
CA GLY A 90 6.39 -1.80 19.57
C GLY A 90 6.09 -2.21 18.12
N ALA A 91 5.03 -3.01 17.96
CA ALA A 91 4.62 -3.58 16.68
C ALA A 91 4.25 -2.52 15.62
N ASN A 92 3.83 -1.33 16.05
CA ASN A 92 3.45 -0.24 15.16
C ASN A 92 4.61 0.26 14.29
N LEU A 93 5.84 0.22 14.80
CA LEU A 93 7.03 0.58 14.01
C LEU A 93 7.24 -0.40 12.85
N ILE A 94 6.94 -1.68 13.06
CA ILE A 94 7.18 -2.78 12.11
C ILE A 94 6.04 -2.90 11.10
N PHE A 95 4.79 -2.91 11.58
CA PHE A 95 3.62 -3.28 10.77
C PHE A 95 2.72 -2.11 10.39
N GLY A 96 2.85 -0.95 11.04
CA GLY A 96 1.97 0.19 10.77
C GLY A 96 2.05 0.64 9.30
N GLY A 97 0.93 0.71 8.59
CA GLY A 97 0.94 1.19 7.20
C GLY A 97 1.49 0.18 6.17
N VAL A 98 1.86 -1.05 6.57
CA VAL A 98 2.41 -2.04 5.61
C VAL A 98 1.34 -2.49 4.62
N MET A 99 0.12 -2.77 5.09
CA MET A 99 -0.98 -3.21 4.23
C MET A 99 -1.43 -2.09 3.29
N GLU A 100 -1.47 -0.86 3.81
CA GLU A 100 -1.79 0.35 3.06
C GLU A 100 -0.73 0.63 2.00
N GLY A 101 0.56 0.48 2.34
CA GLY A 101 1.66 0.63 1.38
C GLY A 101 1.63 -0.44 0.29
N LEU A 102 1.32 -1.69 0.63
CA LEU A 102 1.17 -2.77 -0.36
C LEU A 102 -0.04 -2.56 -1.28
N ALA A 103 -1.17 -2.12 -0.71
CA ALA A 103 -2.36 -1.77 -1.47
C ALA A 103 -2.07 -0.63 -2.45
N LEU A 104 -1.38 0.42 -2.00
CA LEU A 104 -0.95 1.54 -2.84
C LEU A 104 0.00 1.09 -3.97
N THR A 105 0.98 0.24 -3.65
CA THR A 105 1.90 -0.32 -4.65
C THR A 105 1.12 -1.08 -5.72
N THR A 106 0.17 -1.91 -5.30
CA THR A 106 -0.66 -2.72 -6.20
C THR A 106 -1.56 -1.83 -7.07
N LEU A 107 -2.14 -0.79 -6.49
CA LEU A 107 -2.99 0.16 -7.21
C LEU A 107 -2.20 0.88 -8.32
N ILE A 108 -1.00 1.39 -7.99
CA ILE A 108 -0.14 2.08 -8.97
C ILE A 108 0.33 1.10 -10.05
N TRP A 109 0.70 -0.13 -9.67
CA TRP A 109 1.07 -1.16 -10.61
C TRP A 109 -0.05 -1.47 -11.60
N VAL A 110 -1.27 -1.70 -11.12
CA VAL A 110 -2.45 -1.96 -11.96
C VAL A 110 -2.72 -0.76 -12.87
N TYR A 111 -2.68 0.46 -12.32
CA TYR A 111 -2.89 1.67 -13.11
C TYR A 111 -1.87 1.79 -14.27
N MET A 112 -0.59 1.65 -13.98
CA MET A 112 0.49 1.73 -14.97
C MET A 112 0.41 0.58 -15.99
N TYR A 113 0.06 -0.62 -15.53
CA TYR A 113 -0.15 -1.78 -16.40
C TYR A 113 -1.28 -1.52 -17.38
N THR A 114 -2.45 -1.08 -16.90
CA THR A 114 -3.61 -0.78 -17.74
C THR A 114 -3.29 0.33 -18.75
N ALA A 115 -2.61 1.39 -18.30
CA ALA A 115 -2.21 2.48 -19.19
C ALA A 115 -1.24 2.03 -20.30
N SER A 116 -0.44 0.98 -20.05
CA SER A 116 0.55 0.46 -21.00
C SER A 116 -0.01 -0.63 -21.92
N HIS A 117 -1.19 -1.18 -21.64
CA HIS A 117 -1.80 -2.31 -22.37
C HIS A 117 -3.27 -2.02 -22.73
N PRO A 118 -3.55 -0.99 -23.54
CA PRO A 118 -4.92 -0.66 -23.95
C PRO A 118 -5.62 -1.80 -24.71
N GLU A 119 -4.86 -2.70 -25.35
CA GLU A 119 -5.37 -3.90 -26.01
C GLU A 119 -5.97 -4.91 -25.03
N ASP A 120 -5.38 -5.07 -23.85
CA ASP A 120 -5.87 -5.97 -22.80
C ASP A 120 -7.15 -5.43 -22.19
N GLU A 121 -7.25 -4.11 -22.04
CA GLU A 121 -8.48 -3.44 -21.58
C GLU A 121 -9.64 -3.70 -22.55
N ALA A 122 -9.42 -3.53 -23.85
CA ALA A 122 -10.44 -3.78 -24.86
C ALA A 122 -10.89 -5.26 -24.87
N ALA A 123 -9.95 -6.20 -24.73
CA ALA A 123 -10.25 -7.62 -24.63
C ALA A 123 -11.06 -7.95 -23.36
N PHE A 124 -10.68 -7.36 -22.22
CA PHE A 124 -11.38 -7.53 -20.96
C PHE A 124 -12.82 -7.00 -21.04
N SER A 125 -13.04 -5.78 -21.55
CA SER A 125 -14.38 -5.19 -21.70
C SER A 125 -15.27 -6.06 -22.59
N LEU A 126 -14.72 -6.65 -23.65
CA LEU A 126 -15.46 -7.54 -24.54
C LEU A 126 -15.87 -8.84 -23.83
N VAL A 127 -14.96 -9.49 -23.10
CA VAL A 127 -15.26 -10.71 -22.35
C VAL A 127 -16.25 -10.45 -21.22
N PHE A 128 -16.04 -9.38 -20.46
CA PHE A 128 -16.93 -8.99 -19.36
C PHE A 128 -18.33 -8.67 -19.86
N GLY A 129 -18.45 -7.91 -20.96
CA GLY A 129 -19.73 -7.61 -21.60
C GLY A 129 -20.46 -8.88 -22.09
N LYS A 130 -19.74 -9.82 -22.70
CA LYS A 130 -20.30 -11.12 -23.09
C LYS A 130 -20.81 -11.91 -21.89
N LEU A 131 -20.07 -11.90 -20.78
CA LEU A 131 -20.42 -12.64 -19.56
C LEU A 131 -21.68 -12.05 -18.90
N MET A 132 -21.76 -10.72 -18.80
CA MET A 132 -22.96 -10.03 -18.32
C MET A 132 -24.18 -10.32 -19.18
N ASN A 133 -24.06 -10.24 -20.51
CA ASN A 133 -25.17 -10.56 -21.42
C ASN A 133 -25.63 -12.02 -21.30
N ALA A 134 -24.69 -12.97 -21.21
CA ALA A 134 -25.02 -14.39 -21.03
C ALA A 134 -25.76 -14.64 -19.70
N SER A 135 -25.37 -13.96 -18.62
CA SER A 135 -26.09 -14.04 -17.34
C SER A 135 -27.54 -13.55 -17.46
N PHE A 136 -27.79 -12.46 -18.17
CA PHE A 136 -29.16 -11.95 -18.37
C PHE A 136 -30.04 -12.92 -19.18
N THR A 137 -29.52 -13.46 -20.30
CA THR A 137 -30.27 -14.44 -21.10
C THR A 137 -30.60 -15.71 -20.32
N SER A 138 -29.70 -16.14 -19.42
CA SER A 138 -29.97 -17.31 -18.56
C SER A 138 -31.05 -17.07 -17.50
N MET A 139 -31.23 -15.82 -17.04
CA MET A 139 -32.30 -15.46 -16.09
C MET A 139 -33.67 -15.37 -16.78
N GLU A 140 -33.73 -14.83 -18.00
CA GLU A 140 -34.99 -14.78 -18.77
C GLU A 140 -35.48 -16.18 -19.13
N ALA A 141 -34.58 -17.07 -19.57
CA ALA A 141 -34.94 -18.45 -19.88
C ALA A 141 -35.41 -19.27 -18.65
N GLY A 142 -34.99 -18.89 -17.44
CA GLY A 142 -35.46 -19.50 -16.19
C GLY A 142 -36.84 -19.02 -15.72
N GLY A 143 -37.30 -17.86 -16.20
CA GLY A 143 -38.59 -17.26 -15.82
C GLY A 143 -39.80 -17.88 -16.54
N GLU A 144 -39.65 -18.28 -17.80
CA GLU A 144 -40.75 -18.84 -18.59
C GLU A 144 -41.14 -20.27 -18.17
N SER A 145 -40.25 -21.03 -17.54
CA SER A 145 -40.57 -22.39 -17.10
C SER A 145 -41.38 -22.46 -15.80
N ALA A 146 -41.45 -21.37 -15.03
CA ALA A 146 -42.18 -21.34 -13.75
C ALA A 146 -43.68 -21.03 -13.91
N THR A 147 -44.08 -20.38 -15.03
CA THR A 147 -45.48 -20.00 -15.27
C THR A 147 -46.29 -21.10 -15.95
N ALA A 148 -45.65 -22.02 -16.67
CA ALA A 148 -46.33 -23.14 -17.33
C ALA A 148 -46.73 -24.29 -16.36
N ALA A 149 -46.27 -24.27 -15.11
CA ALA A 149 -46.54 -25.32 -14.13
C ALA A 149 -47.68 -25.01 -13.15
N SER A 150 -48.35 -23.85 -13.26
CA SER A 150 -49.46 -23.45 -12.38
C SER A 150 -50.86 -23.51 -13.02
N GLU A 151 -50.99 -24.09 -14.22
CA GLU A 151 -52.28 -24.25 -14.92
C GLU A 151 -52.85 -25.69 -14.90
N PHE A 152 -52.35 -26.55 -14.00
CA PHE A 152 -52.93 -27.89 -13.76
C PHE A 152 -53.26 -28.12 -12.28
#